data_AF-H6SRH0-F1
#
_entry.id   AF-H6SRH0-F1
#
_cell.length_a   1.000
_cell.length_b   1.000
_cell.length_c   1.000
_cell.angle_alpha   90.00
_cell.angle_beta   90.00
_cell.angle_gamma   90.00
#
_symmetry.space_group_name_H-M   'P 1'
#
loop_
_entity.id
_entity.type
_entity.pdbx_description
1 polymer ?
#
loop_
_entity_poly.entity_id
_entity_poly.type
_entity_poly.pdbx_seq_one_letter_code
_entity_poly.pdbx_strand_id
1 'polypeptide(L)'
;MTDPFSTTQGAPEMTDAPVNIDGVAVDQLRAFVARIERLEEEKANIANDIGEVYSEAKSSGFDVKILRKLIAMRKKSKQALAEEDEFLSVYRAAVGL
;
A
#
# COMPACT_ATOMS: atom_id res chain seq x y z
N MET A 1 3.13 2.40 -54.54
CA MET A 1 3.56 1.03 -54.86
C MET A 1 3.82 0.35 -53.52
N THR A 2 3.09 -0.72 -53.27
CA THR A 2 2.87 -1.42 -52.00
C THR A 2 4.12 -1.90 -51.28
N ASP A 3 4.10 -1.79 -49.94
CA ASP A 3 5.09 -2.28 -48.98
C ASP A 3 5.35 -3.79 -49.08
N PRO A 4 6.61 -4.25 -48.98
CA PRO A 4 6.89 -5.68 -48.88
C PRO A 4 7.90 -6.01 -47.77
N PHE A 5 7.65 -5.66 -46.49
CA PHE A 5 8.12 -6.50 -45.38
C PHE A 5 7.51 -6.06 -44.03
N SER A 6 6.34 -6.62 -43.75
CA SER A 6 5.76 -6.62 -42.41
C SER A 6 6.53 -7.62 -41.56
N THR A 7 7.59 -7.17 -40.86
CA THR A 7 8.13 -7.95 -39.74
C THR A 7 7.30 -7.64 -38.52
N THR A 8 6.21 -8.38 -38.36
CA THR A 8 5.64 -8.64 -37.04
C THR A 8 6.68 -9.43 -36.27
N GLN A 9 7.57 -8.73 -35.56
CA GLN A 9 8.43 -9.34 -34.57
C GLN A 9 7.51 -9.87 -33.47
N GLY A 10 7.42 -11.19 -33.39
CA GLY A 10 6.53 -11.90 -32.48
C GLY A 10 6.67 -11.38 -31.06
N ALA A 11 5.52 -11.12 -30.43
CA ALA A 11 5.44 -10.97 -28.99
C ALA A 11 6.11 -12.18 -28.34
N PRO A 12 6.86 -12.02 -27.23
CA PRO A 12 7.39 -13.15 -26.49
C PRO A 12 6.20 -14.00 -26.03
N GLU A 13 6.10 -15.20 -26.60
CA GLU A 13 5.21 -16.24 -26.14
C GLU A 13 5.59 -16.54 -24.69
N MET A 14 4.80 -16.07 -23.74
CA MET A 14 4.94 -16.38 -22.33
C MET A 14 4.60 -17.85 -22.18
N THR A 15 5.58 -18.72 -22.43
CA THR A 15 5.46 -20.16 -22.24
C THR A 15 5.11 -20.42 -20.78
N ASP A 16 3.90 -20.93 -20.53
CA ASP A 16 3.44 -21.49 -19.26
C ASP A 16 4.14 -22.84 -19.02
N ALA A 17 5.48 -22.82 -19.03
CA ALA A 17 6.28 -23.97 -18.68
C ALA A 17 6.17 -24.17 -17.16
N PRO A 18 5.89 -25.38 -16.67
CA PRO A 18 5.80 -25.63 -15.24
C PRO A 18 7.12 -25.24 -14.59
N VAL A 19 7.07 -24.31 -13.64
CA VAL A 19 8.23 -23.91 -12.85
C VAL A 19 8.70 -25.15 -12.09
N ASN A 20 9.76 -25.79 -12.56
CA ASN A 20 10.38 -26.92 -11.86
C ASN A 20 11.16 -26.35 -10.68
N ILE A 21 10.54 -26.37 -9.51
CA ILE A 21 11.13 -25.95 -8.25
C ILE A 21 11.87 -27.16 -7.68
N ASP A 22 13.21 -27.15 -7.74
CA ASP A 22 14.05 -28.19 -7.13
C ASP A 22 13.80 -28.29 -5.62
N GLY A 23 14.07 -29.45 -4.99
CA GLY A 23 13.75 -29.69 -3.57
C GLY A 23 14.28 -28.64 -2.58
N VAL A 24 15.49 -28.10 -2.81
CA VAL A 24 16.06 -27.01 -2.00
C VAL A 24 15.26 -25.71 -2.14
N ALA A 25 14.76 -25.43 -3.35
CA ALA A 25 13.92 -24.25 -3.60
C ALA A 25 12.52 -24.41 -2.99
N VAL A 26 11.99 -25.64 -2.89
CA VAL A 26 10.73 -25.93 -2.18
C VAL A 26 10.86 -25.64 -0.68
N ASP A 27 11.97 -26.04 -0.05
CA ASP A 27 12.17 -25.82 1.38
C ASP A 27 12.39 -24.33 1.71
N GLN A 28 13.09 -23.59 0.83
CA GLN A 28 13.20 -22.13 0.96
C GLN A 28 11.84 -21.45 0.80
N LEU A 29 11.03 -21.87 -0.16
CA LEU A 29 9.67 -21.33 -0.35
C LEU A 29 8.81 -21.57 0.90
N ARG A 30 8.84 -22.78 1.47
CA ARG A 30 8.13 -23.09 2.72
C ARG A 30 8.60 -22.20 3.88
N ALA A 31 9.91 -21.96 3.99
CA ALA A 31 10.46 -21.08 5.02
C ALA A 31 10.00 -19.62 4.85
N PHE A 32 9.91 -19.11 3.61
CA PHE A 32 9.35 -17.78 3.36
C PHE A 32 7.87 -17.70 3.69
N VAL A 33 7.07 -18.69 3.27
CA VAL A 33 5.63 -18.75 3.55
C VAL A 33 5.37 -18.74 5.05
N ALA A 34 6.02 -19.63 5.82
CA ALA A 34 5.83 -19.70 7.27
C ALA A 34 6.21 -18.39 7.98
N ARG A 35 7.26 -17.70 7.53
CA ARG A 35 7.65 -16.39 8.08
C ARG A 35 6.63 -15.31 7.75
N ILE A 36 6.09 -15.29 6.53
CA ILE A 36 5.09 -14.32 6.11
C ILE A 36 3.77 -14.54 6.86
N GLU A 37 3.32 -15.78 7.00
CA GLU A 37 2.08 -16.11 7.73
C GLU A 37 2.15 -15.63 9.18
N ARG A 38 3.27 -15.89 9.86
CA ARG A 38 3.50 -15.37 11.21
C ARG A 38 3.45 -13.83 11.25
N LEU A 39 4.07 -13.15 10.30
CA LEU A 39 4.07 -11.69 10.24
C LEU A 39 2.67 -11.12 9.95
N GLU A 40 1.87 -11.79 9.13
CA GLU A 40 0.48 -11.40 8.86
C GLU A 40 -0.40 -11.59 10.10
N GLU A 41 -0.18 -12.65 10.88
CA GLU A 41 -0.84 -12.83 12.18
C GLU A 41 -0.47 -11.72 13.18
N GLU A 42 0.83 -11.43 13.34
CA GLU A 42 1.30 -10.34 14.20
C GLU A 42 0.71 -8.98 13.77
N LYS A 43 0.67 -8.71 12.46
CA LYS A 43 0.05 -7.51 11.88
C LYS A 43 -1.46 -7.44 12.15
N ALA A 44 -2.17 -8.57 12.07
CA ALA A 44 -3.60 -8.64 12.37
C ALA A 44 -3.87 -8.33 13.86
N ASN A 45 -3.06 -8.88 14.76
CA ASN A 45 -3.15 -8.60 16.20
C ASN A 45 -2.91 -7.11 16.48
N ILE A 46 -1.85 -6.53 15.93
CA ILE A 46 -1.57 -5.09 16.05
C ILE A 46 -2.72 -4.24 15.48
N ALA A 47 -3.30 -4.65 14.35
CA ALA A 47 -4.43 -3.94 13.76
C ALA A 47 -5.67 -3.96 14.66
N ASN A 48 -5.91 -5.07 15.36
CA ASN A 48 -6.99 -5.19 16.34
C ASN A 48 -6.74 -4.27 17.54
N ASP A 49 -5.52 -4.30 18.11
CA ASP A 49 -5.15 -3.43 19.24
C ASP A 49 -5.32 -1.95 18.88
N ILE A 50 -4.91 -1.54 17.68
CA ILE A 50 -5.14 -0.17 17.17
C ILE A 50 -6.65 0.15 17.11
N GLY A 51 -7.46 -0.82 16.69
CA GLY A 51 -8.92 -0.72 16.64
C GLY A 51 -9.55 -0.51 18.03
N GLU A 52 -9.06 -1.22 19.04
CA GLU A 52 -9.48 -1.06 20.43
C GLU A 52 -9.17 0.34 20.96
N VAL A 53 -7.95 0.85 20.70
CA VAL A 53 -7.56 2.23 21.09
C VAL A 53 -8.45 3.28 20.43
N TYR A 54 -8.80 3.12 19.14
CA TYR A 54 -9.76 4.02 18.51
C TYR A 54 -11.15 3.91 19.12
N SER A 55 -11.56 2.73 19.56
CA SER A 55 -12.86 2.51 20.21
C SER A 55 -12.91 3.14 21.59
N GLU A 56 -11.83 3.05 22.37
CA GLU A 56 -11.64 3.73 23.65
C GLU A 56 -11.63 5.26 23.48
N ALA A 57 -10.93 5.76 22.46
CA ALA A 57 -10.95 7.19 22.16
C ALA A 57 -12.37 7.68 21.83
N LYS A 58 -13.14 6.87 21.07
CA LYS A 58 -14.54 7.17 20.75
C LYS A 58 -15.42 7.20 22.00
N SER A 59 -15.30 6.21 22.90
CA SER A 59 -16.09 6.17 24.14
C SER A 59 -15.70 7.30 25.10
N SER A 60 -14.45 7.76 25.02
CA SER A 60 -13.95 8.94 25.74
C SER A 60 -14.37 10.29 25.13
N GLY A 61 -15.09 10.28 23.99
CA GLY A 61 -15.65 11.48 23.36
C GLY A 61 -14.80 12.12 22.26
N PHE A 62 -13.72 11.46 21.80
CA PHE A 62 -12.91 11.97 20.69
C PHE A 62 -13.48 11.56 19.33
N ASP A 63 -13.32 12.45 18.32
CA ASP A 63 -13.64 12.11 16.93
C ASP A 63 -12.51 11.26 16.30
N VAL A 64 -12.81 9.98 16.11
CA VAL A 64 -11.91 8.99 15.49
C VAL A 64 -11.48 9.40 14.07
N LYS A 65 -12.32 10.08 13.29
CA LYS A 65 -11.96 10.55 11.94
C LYS A 65 -10.87 11.61 11.99
N ILE A 66 -10.96 12.53 12.96
CA ILE A 66 -9.96 13.57 13.16
C ILE A 66 -8.65 12.96 13.68
N LEU A 67 -8.72 12.00 14.61
CA LEU A 67 -7.53 11.27 15.09
C LEU A 67 -6.80 10.55 13.95
N ARG A 68 -7.53 9.87 13.06
CA ARG A 68 -6.94 9.21 11.87
C ARG A 68 -6.24 10.21 10.95
N LYS A 69 -6.85 11.37 10.70
CA LYS A 69 -6.23 12.45 9.93
C LYS A 69 -4.96 12.96 10.61
N LEU A 70 -4.99 13.20 11.92
CA LEU A 70 -3.83 13.66 12.69
C LEU A 70 -2.66 12.66 12.61
N ILE A 71 -2.93 11.37 12.77
CA ILE A 71 -1.90 10.32 12.65
C ILE A 71 -1.34 10.26 11.23
N ALA A 72 -2.19 10.38 10.20
CA ALA A 72 -1.73 10.42 8.81
C ALA A 72 -0.85 11.64 8.52
N MET A 73 -1.22 12.82 9.05
CA MET A 73 -0.40 14.03 8.96
C MET A 73 0.96 13.83 9.65
N ARG A 74 0.99 13.21 10.83
CA ARG A 74 2.25 12.93 11.56
C ARG A 74 3.20 11.98 10.83
N LYS A 75 2.71 11.18 9.89
CA LYS A 75 3.55 10.30 9.05
C LYS A 75 4.20 11.06 7.89
N LYS A 76 3.66 12.22 7.50
CA LYS A 76 4.24 13.09 6.46
C LYS A 76 5.39 13.91 7.05
N SER A 77 6.35 14.32 6.20
CA SER A 77 7.40 15.25 6.63
C SER A 77 6.79 16.64 6.88
N LYS A 78 7.41 17.42 7.78
CA LYS A 78 6.95 18.80 8.06
C LYS A 78 6.89 19.66 6.80
N GLN A 79 7.82 19.46 5.88
CA GLN A 79 7.88 20.19 4.62
C GLN A 79 6.74 19.80 3.68
N ALA A 80 6.46 18.49 3.53
CA ALA A 80 5.35 18.03 2.71
C ALA A 80 3.99 18.51 3.24
N LEU A 81 3.84 18.61 4.57
CA LEU A 81 2.64 19.20 5.17
C LEU A 81 2.50 20.70 4.86
N ALA A 82 3.59 21.46 4.96
CA ALA A 82 3.57 22.90 4.70
C ALA A 82 3.21 23.20 3.23
N GLU A 83 3.80 22.46 2.29
CA GLU A 83 3.48 22.58 0.85
C GLU A 83 2.01 22.25 0.57
N GLU A 84 1.50 21.16 1.14
CA GLU A 84 0.10 20.74 0.98
C GLU A 84 -0.87 21.77 1.58
N ASP A 85 -0.56 22.34 2.75
CA ASP A 85 -1.36 23.38 3.40
C ASP A 85 -1.38 24.68 2.57
N GLU A 86 -0.26 25.05 1.95
CA GLU A 86 -0.18 26.21 1.06
C GLU A 86 -1.05 26.02 -0.20
N PHE A 87 -0.97 24.87 -0.86
CA PHE A 87 -1.85 24.54 -1.98
C PHE A 87 -3.32 24.49 -1.57
N LEU A 88 -3.64 23.89 -0.41
CA LEU A 88 -5.00 23.86 0.13
C LEU A 88 -5.54 25.26 0.39
N SER A 89 -4.71 26.17 0.93
CA SER A 89 -5.07 27.56 1.15
C SER A 89 -5.47 28.25 -0.15
N VAL A 90 -4.64 28.13 -1.20
CA VAL A 90 -4.92 28.70 -2.52
C VAL A 90 -6.21 28.14 -3.11
N TYR A 91 -6.41 26.82 -3.04
CA TYR A 91 -7.61 26.20 -3.59
C TYR A 91 -8.88 26.55 -2.83
N ARG A 92 -8.81 26.64 -1.49
CA ARG A 92 -9.94 27.10 -0.66
C ARG A 92 -10.34 28.53 -1.00
N ALA A 93 -9.36 29.43 -1.09
CA ALA A 93 -9.58 30.81 -1.50
C ALA A 93 -10.23 30.90 -2.89
N ALA A 94 -9.79 30.08 -3.85
CA ALA A 94 -10.34 30.05 -5.21
C ALA A 94 -11.81 29.59 -5.28
N VAL A 95 -12.26 28.74 -4.35
CA VAL A 95 -13.65 28.24 -4.29
C VAL A 95 -14.50 28.92 -3.22
N GLY A 96 -13.96 29.91 -2.51
CA GLY A 96 -14.68 30.68 -1.48
C GLY A 96 -14.91 29.91 -0.16
N LEU A 97 -13.98 29.02 0.20
CA LEU A 97 -13.95 28.26 1.46
C LEU A 97 -13.02 28.88 2.51
#